data_AF-A0A924YJS7-F1
#
_entry.id   AF-A0A924YJS7-F1
#
_cell.length_a   1.000
_cell.length_b   1.000
_cell.length_c   1.000
_cell.angle_alpha   90.00
_cell.angle_beta   90.00
_cell.angle_gamma   90.00
#
_symmetry.space_group_name_H-M   'P 1'
#
loop_
_entity.id
_entity.type
_entity.pdbx_description
1 polymer ?
#
loop_
_entity_poly.entity_id
_entity_poly.type
_entity_poly.pdbx_seq_one_letter_code
_entity_poly.pdbx_strand_id
1 'polypeptide(L)'
;MRATGLALLLCSTFSLPAFGQQVAVQQPVVGTTSVSTSVAVPNRGQILLGGVSSAQSGRSRFGFVPFGSSVGTSRSSRSLSVGVTIIDLREMDEAILNSVPDRPSSGSRYSSAISAAPVVSSREQTRAEEESPTDRAAKFERLARKAEAENHPGVAKLHWQMAAKYGSATARERRLSGSR
;
A
#
# COMPACT_ATOMS: atom_id res chain seq x y z
N MET A 1 51.33 -10.75 68.02
CA MET A 1 50.84 -9.56 67.28
C MET A 1 51.79 -9.25 66.13
N ARG A 2 51.51 -9.79 64.94
CA ARG A 2 52.11 -9.35 63.68
C ARG A 2 51.06 -9.52 62.58
N ALA A 3 50.87 -8.45 61.82
CA ALA A 3 49.79 -8.25 60.88
C ALA A 3 49.95 -9.14 59.65
N THR A 4 49.04 -10.10 59.52
CA THR A 4 48.75 -10.81 58.26
C THR A 4 47.25 -10.69 58.04
N GLY A 5 46.84 -9.97 57.01
CA GLY A 5 45.44 -9.97 56.58
C GLY A 5 44.89 -8.59 56.30
N LEU A 6 45.25 -8.00 55.14
CA LEU A 6 44.40 -7.00 54.48
C LEU A 6 44.83 -6.75 53.03
N ALA A 7 45.05 -7.79 52.23
CA ALA A 7 45.43 -7.61 50.83
C ALA A 7 44.82 -8.68 49.91
N LEU A 8 43.56 -9.06 50.15
CA LEU A 8 42.81 -9.91 49.22
C LEU A 8 41.29 -9.78 49.40
N LEU A 9 40.77 -8.55 49.47
CA LEU A 9 39.33 -8.32 49.64
C LEU A 9 38.90 -7.03 48.94
N LEU A 10 39.23 -6.91 47.65
CA LEU A 10 38.81 -5.76 46.82
C LEU A 10 38.70 -6.10 45.33
N CYS A 11 38.52 -7.38 44.98
CA CYS A 11 38.48 -7.82 43.58
C CYS A 11 37.32 -8.77 43.26
N SER A 12 36.18 -8.63 43.94
CA SER A 12 35.03 -9.47 43.69
C SER A 12 33.75 -8.65 43.62
N THR A 13 33.12 -8.77 42.45
CA THR A 13 31.73 -8.46 42.10
C THR A 13 31.40 -7.04 41.61
N PHE A 14 32.04 -6.62 40.51
CA PHE A 14 31.33 -5.84 39.50
C PHE A 14 30.62 -6.83 38.56
N SER A 15 29.41 -7.25 38.92
CA SER A 15 28.55 -8.04 38.04
C SER A 15 27.75 -7.07 37.17
N LEU A 16 28.32 -6.70 36.03
CA LEU A 16 27.59 -5.95 35.01
C LEU A 16 26.49 -6.87 34.42
N PRO A 17 25.25 -6.38 34.22
CA PRO A 17 24.25 -7.16 33.50
C PRO A 17 24.72 -7.34 32.05
N ALA A 18 24.97 -8.59 31.67
CA ALA A 18 25.20 -8.96 30.28
C ALA A 18 23.88 -8.80 29.52
N PHE A 19 23.64 -7.60 29.00
CA PHE A 19 22.60 -7.38 28.00
C PHE A 19 22.97 -8.21 26.77
N GLY A 20 22.27 -9.33 26.57
CA GLY A 20 22.37 -10.12 25.35
C GLY A 20 22.21 -9.20 24.15
N GLN A 21 23.15 -9.28 23.21
CA GLN A 21 23.14 -8.48 21.99
C GLN A 21 21.82 -8.76 21.25
N GLN A 22 20.85 -7.87 21.41
CA GLN A 22 19.63 -7.88 20.63
C GLN A 22 20.01 -7.41 19.23
N VAL A 23 20.43 -8.37 18.39
CA VAL A 23 20.69 -8.13 16.97
C VAL A 23 19.34 -7.90 16.31
N ALA A 24 18.87 -6.66 16.38
CA ALA A 24 17.67 -6.21 15.68
C ALA A 24 18.03 -6.08 14.20
N VAL A 25 17.86 -7.17 13.46
CA VAL A 25 17.91 -7.14 11.99
C VAL A 25 16.67 -6.38 11.52
N GLN A 26 16.81 -5.06 11.32
CA GLN A 26 15.76 -4.22 10.74
C GLN A 26 15.75 -4.38 9.22
N GLN A 27 15.51 -5.61 8.76
CA GLN A 27 15.27 -5.87 7.35
C GLN A 27 13.76 -6.02 7.12
N PRO A 28 13.22 -5.45 6.03
CA PRO A 28 11.87 -5.77 5.60
C PRO A 28 11.84 -7.26 5.19
N VAL A 29 11.24 -8.10 6.03
CA VAL A 29 11.02 -9.52 5.73
C VAL A 29 9.80 -9.63 4.83
N VAL A 30 10.01 -9.70 3.52
CA VAL A 30 8.94 -9.92 2.55
C VAL A 30 8.82 -11.42 2.29
N GLY A 31 7.73 -12.04 2.77
CA GLY A 31 7.38 -13.41 2.40
C GLY A 31 6.49 -13.41 1.16
N THR A 32 6.98 -13.96 0.05
CA THR A 32 6.17 -14.16 -1.16
C THR A 32 5.75 -15.62 -1.29
N THR A 33 4.54 -15.85 -1.77
CA THR A 33 4.06 -17.19 -2.15
C THR A 33 3.42 -17.02 -3.52
N SER A 34 4.05 -17.59 -4.54
CA SER A 34 3.59 -17.52 -5.93
C SER A 34 3.39 -18.93 -6.49
N VAL A 35 2.43 -19.06 -7.40
CA VAL A 35 2.14 -20.30 -8.12
C VAL A 35 2.06 -19.94 -9.60
N SER A 36 2.85 -20.62 -10.43
CA SER A 36 2.84 -20.45 -11.88
C SER A 36 2.40 -21.77 -12.51
N THR A 37 1.12 -21.85 -12.82
CA THR A 37 0.48 -23.07 -13.35
C THR A 37 -0.57 -22.67 -14.38
N SER A 38 -0.79 -23.51 -15.38
CA SER A 38 -1.90 -23.36 -16.31
C SER A 38 -3.06 -24.25 -15.88
N VAL A 39 -4.26 -23.68 -15.82
CA VAL A 39 -5.49 -24.37 -15.42
C VAL A 39 -6.59 -24.06 -16.43
N ALA A 40 -7.40 -25.06 -16.78
CA ALA A 40 -8.61 -24.88 -17.57
C ALA A 40 -9.78 -24.61 -16.62
N VAL A 41 -10.39 -23.42 -16.73
CA VAL A 41 -11.49 -22.97 -15.86
C VAL A 41 -12.71 -22.70 -16.73
N PRO A 42 -13.89 -23.22 -16.38
CA PRO A 42 -15.12 -22.93 -17.13
C PRO A 42 -15.53 -21.46 -16.97
N ASN A 43 -16.38 -20.95 -17.87
CA ASN A 43 -16.91 -19.58 -17.75
C ASN A 43 -17.72 -19.42 -16.45
N ARG A 44 -17.43 -18.37 -15.67
CA ARG A 44 -17.92 -18.17 -14.29
C ARG A 44 -17.49 -19.26 -13.31
N GLY A 45 -16.50 -20.05 -13.70
CA GLY A 45 -15.89 -21.07 -12.87
C GLY A 45 -14.87 -20.48 -11.90
N GLN A 46 -14.63 -21.22 -10.82
CA GLN A 46 -13.55 -20.98 -9.90
C GLN A 46 -12.77 -22.28 -9.69
N ILE A 47 -11.45 -22.18 -9.59
CA ILE A 47 -10.58 -23.31 -9.28
C ILE A 47 -9.62 -22.93 -8.16
N LEU A 48 -9.36 -23.88 -7.26
CA LEU A 48 -8.34 -23.78 -6.24
C LEU A 48 -6.98 -24.14 -6.87
N LEU A 49 -6.03 -23.21 -6.87
CA LEU A 49 -4.67 -23.44 -7.37
C LEU A 49 -3.83 -24.21 -6.35
N GLY A 50 -4.16 -24.04 -5.06
CA GLY A 50 -3.50 -24.73 -3.96
C GLY A 50 -3.35 -23.83 -2.75
N GLY A 51 -2.54 -24.26 -1.80
CA GLY A 51 -2.28 -23.50 -0.59
C GLY A 51 -1.05 -24.02 0.16
N VAL A 52 -0.53 -23.17 1.02
CA VAL A 52 0.56 -23.52 1.95
C VAL A 52 0.03 -23.41 3.38
N SER A 53 0.34 -24.41 4.20
CA SER A 53 0.05 -24.38 5.64
C SER A 53 1.33 -24.65 6.41
N SER A 54 1.51 -23.93 7.51
CA SER A 54 2.63 -24.13 8.42
C SER A 54 2.12 -24.22 9.85
N ALA A 55 2.76 -25.08 10.64
CA ALA A 55 2.53 -25.18 12.07
C ALA A 55 3.90 -25.23 12.76
N GLN A 56 4.08 -24.43 13.79
CA GLN A 56 5.30 -24.38 14.59
C GLN A 56 4.94 -24.55 16.05
N SER A 57 5.66 -25.41 16.76
CA SER A 57 5.56 -25.54 18.22
C SER A 57 6.94 -25.28 18.82
N GLY A 58 7.02 -24.31 19.72
CA GLY A 58 8.23 -23.98 20.45
C GLY A 58 8.02 -24.20 21.94
N ARG A 59 9.00 -24.81 22.61
CA ARG A 59 9.09 -24.82 24.07
C ARG A 59 10.37 -24.08 24.44
N SER A 60 10.27 -23.01 25.21
CA SER A 60 11.41 -22.35 25.82
C SER A 60 11.44 -22.68 27.31
N ARG A 61 12.61 -23.06 27.81
CA ARG A 61 12.88 -23.29 29.24
C ARG A 61 13.95 -22.30 29.63
N PHE A 62 13.68 -21.46 30.62
CA PHE A 62 14.64 -20.45 31.08
C PHE A 62 15.15 -20.83 32.48
N GLY A 63 16.47 -20.98 32.62
CA GLY A 63 17.16 -21.04 33.91
C GLY A 63 17.55 -22.44 34.43
N PHE A 64 18.34 -22.43 35.52
CA PHE A 64 18.85 -23.59 36.27
C PHE A 64 17.82 -24.18 37.26
N VAL A 65 16.74 -23.45 37.53
CA VAL A 65 15.63 -23.86 38.41
C VAL A 65 14.43 -24.36 37.60
N PRO A 66 13.65 -25.35 38.10
CA PRO A 66 12.62 -26.04 37.32
C PRO A 66 11.34 -25.22 37.07
N PHE A 67 11.29 -23.94 37.47
CA PHE A 67 10.10 -23.10 37.37
C PHE A 67 10.23 -22.12 36.21
N GLY A 68 9.63 -22.46 35.06
CA GLY A 68 9.53 -21.55 33.91
C GLY A 68 9.70 -22.23 32.56
N SER A 69 8.76 -23.08 32.15
CA SER A 69 8.63 -23.51 30.76
C SER A 69 7.53 -22.71 30.07
N SER A 70 7.87 -22.00 28.99
CA SER A 70 6.89 -21.38 28.11
C SER A 70 6.71 -22.26 26.88
N VAL A 71 5.46 -22.56 26.54
CA VAL A 71 5.09 -23.33 25.35
C VAL A 71 4.30 -22.41 24.44
N GLY A 72 4.78 -22.23 23.22
CA GLY A 72 4.12 -21.47 22.17
C GLY A 72 3.80 -22.36 20.98
N THR A 73 2.65 -22.13 20.37
CA THR A 73 2.28 -22.76 19.10
C THR A 73 1.84 -21.67 18.12
N SER A 74 2.31 -21.73 16.88
CA SER A 74 1.83 -20.90 15.78
C SER A 74 1.34 -21.78 14.63
N ARG A 75 0.28 -21.34 13.95
CA ARG A 75 -0.27 -22.00 12.77
C ARG A 75 -0.57 -20.92 11.72
N SER A 76 -0.31 -21.21 10.45
CA SER A 76 -0.60 -20.31 9.33
C SER A 76 -1.14 -21.13 8.16
N SER A 77 -2.13 -20.60 7.45
CA SER A 77 -2.68 -21.21 6.24
C SER A 77 -2.95 -20.12 5.21
N ARG A 78 -2.54 -20.37 3.97
CA ARG A 78 -2.77 -19.48 2.82
C ARG A 78 -3.26 -20.32 1.65
N SER A 79 -4.31 -19.88 0.95
CA SER A 79 -4.86 -20.54 -0.23
C SER A 79 -4.94 -19.57 -1.39
N LEU A 80 -4.77 -20.09 -2.60
CA LEU A 80 -4.83 -19.34 -3.86
C LEU A 80 -5.92 -19.95 -4.73
N SER A 81 -6.80 -19.09 -5.26
CA SER A 81 -7.89 -19.47 -6.15
C SER A 81 -7.99 -18.49 -7.31
N VAL A 82 -8.40 -18.96 -8.48
CA VAL A 82 -8.65 -18.13 -9.66
C VAL A 82 -10.09 -18.33 -10.09
N GLY A 83 -10.77 -17.21 -10.34
CA GLY A 83 -12.08 -17.17 -10.97
C GLY A 83 -11.96 -16.52 -12.34
N VAL A 84 -12.69 -17.04 -13.33
CA VAL A 84 -12.70 -16.51 -14.69
C VAL A 84 -14.13 -16.16 -15.08
N THR A 85 -14.31 -14.93 -15.57
CA THR A 85 -15.56 -14.48 -16.18
C THR A 85 -15.23 -14.01 -17.59
N ILE A 86 -15.84 -14.66 -18.58
CA ILE A 86 -15.78 -14.20 -19.97
C ILE A 86 -16.86 -13.14 -20.14
N ILE A 87 -16.45 -11.97 -20.64
CA ILE A 87 -17.32 -10.84 -20.86
C ILE A 87 -17.77 -10.84 -22.32
N ASP A 88 -19.07 -11.01 -22.56
CA ASP A 88 -19.66 -10.75 -23.88
C ASP A 88 -20.02 -9.27 -23.98
N LEU A 89 -19.25 -8.53 -24.78
CA LEU A 89 -19.43 -7.09 -24.92
C LEU A 89 -20.73 -6.73 -25.63
N ARG A 90 -21.25 -7.59 -26.51
CA ARG A 90 -22.46 -7.32 -27.27
C ARG A 90 -23.69 -7.45 -26.38
N GLU A 91 -23.79 -8.55 -25.65
CA GLU A 91 -24.91 -8.78 -24.73
C GLU A 91 -24.94 -7.70 -23.64
N MET A 92 -23.77 -7.27 -23.15
CA MET A 92 -23.70 -6.15 -22.20
C MET A 92 -24.13 -4.83 -22.81
N ASP A 93 -23.75 -4.53 -24.05
CA ASP A 93 -24.16 -3.28 -24.71
C ASP A 93 -25.68 -3.24 -24.89
N GLU A 94 -26.27 -4.34 -25.37
CA GLU A 94 -27.73 -4.51 -25.45
C GLU A 94 -28.38 -4.40 -24.06
N ALA A 95 -27.80 -5.02 -23.02
CA ALA A 95 -28.29 -4.92 -21.66
C ALA A 95 -28.17 -3.48 -21.10
N ILE A 96 -27.09 -2.76 -21.40
CA ILE A 96 -26.88 -1.37 -20.98
C ILE A 96 -27.92 -0.48 -21.65
N LEU A 97 -28.08 -0.58 -22.97
CA LEU A 97 -29.08 0.17 -23.73
C LEU A 97 -30.50 -0.09 -23.23
N ASN A 98 -30.83 -1.35 -22.93
CA ASN A 98 -32.12 -1.73 -22.37
C ASN A 98 -32.27 -1.37 -20.88
N SER A 99 -31.16 -1.15 -20.16
CA SER A 99 -31.16 -0.76 -18.75
C SER A 99 -31.24 0.75 -18.53
N VAL A 100 -31.02 1.56 -19.58
CA VAL A 100 -31.21 3.01 -19.50
C VAL A 100 -32.69 3.27 -19.21
N PRO A 101 -33.04 3.85 -18.05
CA PRO A 101 -34.43 4.17 -17.76
C PRO A 101 -34.91 5.26 -18.74
N ASP A 102 -36.09 5.07 -19.36
CA ASP A 102 -36.77 6.05 -20.25
C ASP A 102 -37.08 7.41 -19.58
N ARG A 103 -36.68 7.60 -18.32
CA ARG A 103 -36.89 8.84 -17.59
C ARG A 103 -35.57 9.28 -16.98
N PRO A 104 -35.15 10.55 -17.14
CA PRO A 104 -34.19 11.13 -16.22
C PRO A 104 -34.83 11.10 -14.84
N SER A 105 -34.45 10.11 -14.02
CA SER A 105 -34.83 10.07 -12.61
C SER A 105 -34.16 11.26 -11.94
N SER A 106 -34.88 12.38 -11.91
CA SER A 106 -34.62 13.47 -10.98
C SER A 106 -34.57 12.87 -9.58
N GLY A 107 -33.37 12.74 -9.02
CA GLY A 107 -33.16 12.32 -7.63
C GLY A 107 -33.01 10.82 -7.38
N SER A 108 -32.10 10.11 -8.07
CA SER A 108 -31.60 8.84 -7.52
C SER A 108 -30.49 9.09 -6.51
N ARG A 109 -30.88 9.10 -5.23
CA ARG A 109 -29.97 9.06 -4.08
C ARG A 109 -29.36 7.66 -4.04
N TYR A 110 -28.20 7.46 -4.66
CA TYR A 110 -27.39 6.27 -4.42
C TYR A 110 -26.78 6.36 -3.01
N SER A 111 -27.57 5.94 -2.03
CA SER A 111 -27.12 5.58 -0.69
C SER A 111 -26.79 4.09 -0.66
N SER A 112 -25.59 3.81 -0.17
CA SER A 112 -25.24 2.66 0.69
C SER A 112 -25.44 1.24 0.16
N ALA A 113 -24.35 0.65 -0.37
CA ALA A 113 -23.87 -0.70 0.01
C ALA A 113 -22.58 -1.05 -0.77
N ILE A 114 -21.49 -0.31 -0.55
CA ILE A 114 -20.14 -0.85 -0.80
C ILE A 114 -19.57 -1.14 0.58
N SER A 115 -19.82 -2.37 1.05
CA SER A 115 -19.19 -2.90 2.24
C SER A 115 -17.66 -2.86 2.07
N ALA A 116 -16.99 -2.46 3.15
CA ALA A 116 -15.61 -2.08 3.22
C ALA A 116 -14.62 -3.14 2.70
N ALA A 117 -13.83 -2.74 1.71
CA ALA A 117 -12.45 -3.17 1.52
C ALA A 117 -11.63 -1.91 1.20
N PRO A 118 -10.46 -1.66 1.83
CA PRO A 118 -9.63 -0.52 1.48
C PRO A 118 -8.92 -0.82 0.16
N VAL A 119 -9.63 -0.64 -0.95
CA VAL A 119 -9.02 -0.54 -2.28
C VAL A 119 -8.47 0.86 -2.40
N VAL A 120 -7.23 1.05 -1.94
CA VAL A 120 -6.38 2.15 -2.43
C VAL A 120 -6.01 1.80 -3.87
N SER A 121 -6.91 2.10 -4.81
CA SER A 121 -6.63 1.99 -6.24
C SER A 121 -7.52 2.94 -7.04
N SER A 122 -6.90 4.01 -7.53
CA SER A 122 -6.93 4.39 -8.95
C SER A 122 -8.28 4.75 -9.60
N ARG A 123 -9.27 5.20 -8.82
CA ARG A 123 -10.59 5.57 -9.37
C ARG A 123 -10.69 6.99 -9.95
N GLU A 124 -9.59 7.75 -9.94
CA GLU A 124 -9.53 9.12 -10.48
C GLU A 124 -9.02 9.18 -11.93
N GLN A 125 -8.94 8.03 -12.61
CA GLN A 125 -8.43 7.94 -13.98
C GLN A 125 -9.53 7.72 -15.05
N THR A 126 -10.77 7.52 -14.63
CA THR A 126 -11.93 7.30 -15.53
C THR A 126 -13.01 8.38 -15.37
N ARG A 127 -12.60 9.64 -15.50
CA ARG A 127 -13.47 10.76 -15.90
C ARG A 127 -12.64 11.89 -16.54
N ALA A 128 -11.68 11.50 -17.37
CA ALA A 128 -11.15 12.40 -18.38
C ALA A 128 -12.10 12.32 -19.59
N GLU A 129 -13.28 12.94 -19.43
CA GLU A 129 -14.03 13.46 -20.57
C GLU A 129 -13.07 14.25 -21.47
N GLU A 130 -13.33 14.26 -22.77
CA GLU A 130 -12.50 14.70 -23.89
C GLU A 130 -12.08 16.19 -23.86
N GLU A 131 -11.58 16.69 -22.73
CA GLU A 131 -10.97 18.02 -22.63
C GLU A 131 -9.73 18.02 -23.53
N SER A 132 -9.75 18.86 -24.57
CA SER A 132 -8.64 19.04 -25.48
C SER A 132 -7.37 19.41 -24.71
N PRO A 133 -6.16 19.03 -25.18
CA PRO A 133 -4.91 19.39 -24.51
C PRO A 133 -4.80 20.88 -24.19
N THR A 134 -5.36 21.74 -25.05
CA THR A 134 -5.43 23.19 -24.85
C THR A 134 -6.31 23.61 -23.67
N ASP A 135 -7.46 22.95 -23.48
CA ASP A 135 -8.35 23.24 -22.35
C ASP A 135 -7.72 22.83 -21.02
N ARG A 136 -7.01 21.69 -21.02
CA ARG A 136 -6.23 21.23 -19.87
C ARG A 136 -5.11 22.22 -19.55
N ALA A 137 -4.40 22.72 -20.55
CA ALA A 137 -3.36 23.74 -20.36
C ALA A 137 -3.93 25.00 -19.68
N ALA A 138 -5.05 25.54 -20.19
CA ALA A 138 -5.71 26.71 -19.63
C ALA A 138 -6.19 26.49 -18.18
N LYS A 139 -6.70 25.29 -17.89
CA LYS A 139 -7.13 24.90 -16.53
C LYS A 139 -5.97 24.93 -15.54
N PHE A 140 -4.83 24.35 -15.91
CA PHE A 140 -3.64 24.36 -15.06
C PHE A 140 -3.05 25.77 -14.88
N GLU A 141 -3.13 26.64 -15.89
CA GLU A 141 -2.73 28.05 -15.72
C GLU A 141 -3.57 28.78 -14.67
N ARG A 142 -4.89 28.61 -14.70
CA ARG A 142 -5.77 29.24 -13.69
C ARG A 142 -5.44 28.77 -12.28
N LEU A 143 -5.20 27.47 -12.12
CA LEU A 143 -4.82 26.88 -10.83
C LEU A 143 -3.45 27.41 -10.37
N ALA A 144 -2.49 27.56 -11.27
CA ALA A 144 -1.19 28.11 -10.95
C ALA A 144 -1.28 29.56 -10.47
N ARG A 145 -2.06 30.42 -11.15
CA ARG A 145 -2.28 31.81 -10.73
C ARG A 145 -3.00 31.90 -9.39
N LYS A 146 -3.96 31.01 -9.14
CA LYS A 146 -4.65 30.92 -7.85
C LYS A 146 -3.68 30.54 -6.73
N ALA A 147 -2.83 29.54 -6.94
CA ALA A 147 -1.83 29.13 -5.97
C ALA A 147 -0.77 30.23 -5.70
N GLU A 148 -0.42 31.05 -6.70
CA GLU A 148 0.42 32.23 -6.51
C GLU A 148 -0.27 33.29 -5.64
N ALA A 149 -1.56 33.56 -5.91
CA ALA A 149 -2.35 34.49 -5.10
C ALA A 149 -2.51 34.01 -3.64
N GLU A 150 -2.55 32.70 -3.43
CA GLU A 150 -2.64 32.06 -2.12
C GLU A 150 -1.27 31.86 -1.43
N ASN A 151 -0.18 32.41 -1.98
CA ASN A 151 1.20 32.26 -1.46
C ASN A 151 1.66 30.80 -1.28
N HIS A 152 1.27 29.91 -2.21
CA HIS A 152 1.71 28.52 -2.28
C HIS A 152 2.66 28.29 -3.47
N PRO A 153 3.93 28.74 -3.39
CA PRO A 153 4.85 28.75 -4.53
C PRO A 153 5.22 27.34 -5.04
N GLY A 154 5.27 26.33 -4.15
CA GLY A 154 5.53 24.95 -4.54
C GLY A 154 4.43 24.34 -5.40
N VAL A 155 3.17 24.61 -5.06
CA VAL A 155 1.99 24.14 -5.79
C VAL A 155 1.83 24.89 -7.10
N ALA A 156 2.09 26.20 -7.10
CA ALA A 156 2.12 27.02 -8.30
C ALA A 156 3.13 26.48 -9.33
N LYS A 157 4.36 26.15 -8.89
CA LYS A 157 5.40 25.56 -9.76
C LYS A 157 4.94 24.26 -10.42
N LEU A 158 4.26 23.39 -9.66
CA LEU A 158 3.74 22.12 -10.19
C LEU A 158 2.67 22.36 -11.25
N HIS A 159 1.71 23.25 -11.00
CA HIS A 159 0.68 23.59 -11.98
C HIS A 159 1.23 24.26 -13.24
N TRP A 160 2.25 25.12 -13.11
CA TRP A 160 2.96 25.68 -14.26
C TRP A 160 3.67 24.59 -15.09
N GLN A 161 4.30 23.61 -14.44
CA GLN A 161 4.93 22.49 -15.15
C GLN A 161 3.89 21.65 -15.92
N MET A 162 2.72 21.41 -15.32
CA MET A 162 1.62 20.70 -15.98
C MET A 162 1.05 21.51 -17.15
N ALA A 163 0.84 22.81 -17.01
CA ALA A 163 0.39 23.69 -18.09
C ALA A 163 1.37 23.69 -19.28
N ALA A 164 2.68 23.73 -19.01
CA ALA A 164 3.71 23.65 -20.05
C ALA A 164 3.69 22.29 -20.78
N LYS A 165 3.48 21.19 -20.04
CA LYS A 165 3.37 19.84 -20.61
C LYS A 165 2.20 19.71 -21.58
N TYR A 166 1.09 20.39 -21.30
CA TYR A 166 -0.11 20.37 -22.15
C TYR A 166 -0.11 21.45 -23.26
N GLY A 167 0.96 22.23 -23.39
CA GLY A 167 1.19 23.11 -24.55
C GLY A 167 1.04 24.62 -24.28
N SER A 168 0.82 25.07 -23.04
CA SER A 168 0.78 26.50 -22.72
C SER A 168 2.09 27.21 -23.12
N ALA A 169 1.98 28.35 -23.81
CA ALA A 169 3.12 29.18 -24.18
C ALA A 169 3.69 29.95 -22.97
N THR A 170 2.80 30.54 -22.16
CA THR A 170 3.15 31.34 -20.98
C THR A 170 3.88 30.50 -19.91
N ALA A 171 3.45 29.26 -19.73
CA ALA A 171 4.07 28.32 -18.80
C ALA A 171 5.47 27.88 -19.25
N ARG A 172 5.69 27.74 -20.56
CA ARG A 172 6.99 27.40 -21.15
C ARG A 172 7.99 28.53 -20.97
N GLU A 173 7.58 29.77 -21.18
CA GLU A 173 8.41 30.96 -20.96
C GLU A 173 8.84 31.11 -19.50
N ARG A 174 7.90 30.93 -18.54
CA ARG A 174 8.24 30.96 -17.10
C ARG A 174 9.18 29.84 -16.66
N ARG A 175 9.08 28.66 -17.26
CA ARG A 175 10.03 27.56 -17.00
C ARG A 175 11.44 27.92 -17.45
N LEU A 176 11.57 28.66 -18.55
CA LEU A 176 12.85 29.13 -19.08
C LEU A 176 13.42 30.28 -18.23
N SER A 177 12.57 31.16 -17.66
CA SER A 177 13.04 32.26 -16.81
C SER A 177 13.39 31.82 -15.38
N GLY A 178 12.77 30.76 -14.85
CA GLY A 178 12.98 30.25 -13.48
C GLY A 178 14.16 29.27 -13.32
N SER A 179 15.03 29.15 -14.32
CA SER A 179 16.21 28.26 -14.33
C SER A 179 17.54 29.00 -14.16
N ARG A 180 17.53 30.19 -13.54
CA ARG A 180 18.74 30.95 -13.21
C ARG A 180 18.83 31.20 -11.71
#